data_AF-A0A517VEV2-F1
#
_entry.id   AF-A0A517VEV2-F1
#
_cell.length_a   1.000
_cell.length_b   1.000
_cell.length_c   1.000
_cell.angle_alpha   90.00
_cell.angle_beta   90.00
_cell.angle_gamma   90.00
#
_symmetry.space_group_name_H-M   'P 1'
#
loop_
_entity.id
_entity.type
_entity.pdbx_description
1 polymer ?
#
loop_
_entity_poly.entity_id
_entity_poly.type
_entity_poly.pdbx_seq_one_letter_code
_entity_poly.pdbx_strand_id
1 'polypeptide(L)'
;MRHIGIDLHRRTVVMSAVNDSGEVVSPVTIECQNTNAILEFLQPLKPFRAVIESTATYRWLYQLLSEEGTILLAHPAKLRLMIQRRAKTDRLDCQLLANLLRINQIPLSYIPQTIISN
;
A
#
# COMPACT_ATOMS: atom_id res chain seq x y z
N MET A 1 10.01 4.57 -11.91
CA MET A 1 9.16 3.59 -11.20
C MET A 1 8.04 4.32 -10.46
N ARG A 2 6.87 3.70 -10.28
CA ARG A 2 5.83 4.26 -9.40
C ARG A 2 5.82 3.59 -8.03
N HIS A 3 5.55 4.38 -7.00
CA HIS A 3 5.42 3.94 -5.61
C HIS A 3 4.00 4.21 -5.16
N ILE A 4 3.32 3.19 -4.69
CA ILE A 4 1.88 3.23 -4.41
C ILE A 4 1.66 3.01 -2.91
N GLY A 5 0.91 3.92 -2.30
CA GLY A 5 0.43 3.78 -0.93
C GLY A 5 -1.00 3.28 -0.96
N ILE A 6 -1.26 2.20 -0.22
CA ILE A 6 -2.58 1.56 -0.14
C ILE A 6 -3.03 1.55 1.31
N ASP A 7 -4.16 2.22 1.58
CA ASP A 7 -4.89 2.16 2.83
C ASP A 7 -6.12 1.28 2.65
N LEU A 8 -6.15 0.14 3.34
CA LEU A 8 -7.21 -0.84 3.25
C LEU A 8 -8.18 -0.68 4.43
N HIS A 9 -9.42 -0.33 4.11
CA HIS A 9 -10.53 -0.30 5.04
C HIS A 9 -11.45 -1.51 4.88
N ARG A 10 -12.48 -1.60 5.73
CA ARG A 10 -13.41 -2.74 5.74
C ARG A 10 -14.18 -2.91 4.42
N ARG A 11 -14.49 -1.82 3.72
CA ARG A 11 -15.32 -1.83 2.49
C ARG A 11 -14.66 -1.15 1.30
N THR A 12 -13.62 -0.35 1.54
CA THR A 12 -12.95 0.43 0.50
C THR A 12 -11.45 0.27 0.61
N VAL A 13 -10.78 0.47 -0.51
CA VAL A 13 -9.34 0.68 -0.62
C VAL A 13 -9.10 2.10 -1.11
N VAL A 14 -8.18 2.81 -0.46
CA VAL A 14 -7.72 4.13 -0.89
C VAL A 14 -6.31 4.00 -1.41
N MET A 15 -6.08 4.45 -2.64
CA MET A 15 -4.79 4.29 -3.31
C MET A 15 -4.33 5.62 -3.90
N SER A 16 -3.04 5.92 -3.73
CA SER A 16 -2.36 7.01 -4.42
C SER A 16 -0.99 6.57 -4.88
N ALA A 17 -0.39 7.32 -5.80
CA ALA A 17 0.93 7.00 -6.31
C ALA A 17 1.83 8.24 -6.35
N VAL A 18 3.12 7.99 -6.33
CA VAL A 18 4.16 8.97 -6.62
C VAL A 18 5.25 8.32 -7.48
N ASN A 19 5.75 9.01 -8.49
CA ASN A 19 6.92 8.53 -9.24
C ASN A 19 8.24 8.99 -8.61
N ASP A 20 9.35 8.54 -9.18
CA ASP A 20 10.70 8.89 -8.68
C ASP A 20 10.96 10.40 -8.66
N SER A 21 10.44 11.12 -9.67
CA SER A 21 10.52 12.58 -9.81
C SER A 21 9.64 13.34 -8.80
N GLY A 22 8.77 12.65 -8.07
CA GLY A 22 7.85 13.25 -7.10
C GLY A 22 6.50 13.68 -7.68
N GLU A 23 6.20 13.34 -8.92
CA GLU A 23 4.88 13.60 -9.51
C GLU A 23 3.83 12.68 -8.89
N VAL A 24 2.73 13.29 -8.47
CA VAL A 24 1.68 12.66 -7.66
C VAL A 24 0.48 12.27 -8.51
N VAL A 25 -0.04 11.06 -8.28
CA VAL A 25 -1.39 10.66 -8.67
C VAL A 25 -2.28 10.79 -7.45
N SER A 26 -3.29 11.67 -7.54
CA SER A 26 -4.23 11.94 -6.45
C SER A 26 -4.90 10.66 -5.93
N PRO A 27 -5.28 10.62 -4.65
CA PRO A 27 -5.97 9.47 -4.07
C PRO A 27 -7.27 9.13 -4.79
N VAL A 28 -7.49 7.84 -5.04
CA VAL A 28 -8.77 7.26 -5.45
C VAL A 28 -9.31 6.37 -4.34
N THR A 29 -10.63 6.36 -4.17
CA THR A 29 -11.32 5.40 -3.28
C THR A 29 -12.11 4.42 -4.13
N ILE A 30 -11.89 3.13 -3.93
CA ILE A 30 -12.54 2.05 -4.70
C ILE A 30 -13.16 1.06 -3.70
N GLU A 31 -14.31 0.49 -4.02
CA GLU A 31 -14.90 -0.58 -3.21
C GLU A 31 -14.05 -1.85 -3.27
N CYS A 32 -13.85 -2.54 -2.13
CA CYS A 32 -13.05 -3.76 -2.08
C CYS A 32 -13.58 -4.88 -2.97
N GLN A 33 -14.90 -4.91 -3.21
CA GLN A 33 -15.54 -5.89 -4.08
C GLN A 33 -15.28 -5.63 -5.58
N ASN A 34 -14.87 -4.42 -5.95
CA ASN A 34 -14.60 -4.05 -7.33
C ASN A 34 -13.11 -4.27 -7.66
N THR A 35 -12.70 -5.54 -7.70
CA THR A 35 -11.31 -5.92 -7.99
C THR A 35 -10.85 -5.44 -9.37
N ASN A 36 -11.76 -5.37 -10.35
CA ASN A 36 -11.44 -4.88 -11.69
C ASN A 36 -11.03 -3.40 -11.66
N ALA A 37 -11.78 -2.54 -10.97
CA ALA A 37 -11.41 -1.13 -10.85
C ALA A 37 -10.06 -0.94 -10.12
N ILE A 38 -9.76 -1.79 -9.13
CA ILE A 38 -8.44 -1.79 -8.46
C ILE A 38 -7.34 -2.08 -9.47
N LEU A 39 -7.49 -3.15 -10.27
CA LEU A 39 -6.50 -3.55 -11.28
C LEU A 39 -6.37 -2.49 -12.39
N GLU A 40 -7.49 -1.96 -12.89
CA GLU A 40 -7.53 -0.91 -13.92
C GLU A 40 -6.78 0.36 -13.48
N PHE A 41 -6.92 0.76 -12.21
CA PHE A 41 -6.15 1.89 -11.68
C PHE A 41 -4.64 1.61 -11.71
N LEU A 42 -4.22 0.37 -11.46
CA LEU A 42 -2.80 -0.01 -11.35
C LEU A 42 -2.12 -0.21 -12.71
N GLN A 43 -2.87 -0.64 -13.73
CA GLN A 43 -2.34 -0.90 -15.07
C GLN A 43 -1.48 0.26 -15.63
N PRO A 44 -1.96 1.53 -15.69
CA PRO A 44 -1.16 2.64 -16.19
C PRO A 44 -0.01 3.04 -15.25
N LEU A 45 0.09 2.43 -14.08
CA LEU A 45 1.15 2.69 -13.09
C LEU A 45 2.30 1.70 -13.15
N LYS A 46 2.21 0.64 -13.97
CA LYS A 46 3.31 -0.31 -14.15
C LYS A 46 4.53 0.34 -14.81
N PRO A 47 5.76 -0.05 -14.43
CA PRO A 47 6.08 -0.89 -13.28
C PRO A 47 5.95 -0.12 -11.95
N PHE A 48 5.41 -0.80 -10.93
CA PHE A 48 5.22 -0.22 -9.60
C PHE A 48 5.72 -1.11 -8.46
N ARG A 49 5.96 -0.46 -7.33
CA ARG A 49 5.97 -1.08 -6.00
C ARG A 49 4.79 -0.51 -5.22
N ALA A 50 4.08 -1.35 -4.47
CA ALA A 50 3.00 -0.91 -3.60
C ALA A 50 3.28 -1.34 -2.16
N VAL A 51 2.75 -0.56 -1.22
CA VAL A 51 2.77 -0.90 0.20
C VAL A 51 1.35 -0.86 0.76
N ILE A 52 0.98 -1.90 1.49
CA ILE A 52 -0.30 -2.02 2.19
C ILE A 52 -0.03 -1.91 3.69
N GLU A 53 -0.79 -1.09 4.41
CA GLU A 53 -0.78 -1.16 5.88
C GLU A 53 -1.36 -2.51 6.33
N SER A 54 -0.57 -3.33 7.03
CA SER A 54 -0.93 -4.73 7.31
C SER A 54 -1.96 -4.88 8.44
N THR A 55 -3.22 -4.53 8.16
CA THR A 55 -4.39 -4.74 9.02
C THR A 55 -4.99 -6.15 8.83
N ALA A 56 -5.96 -6.57 9.63
CA ALA A 56 -6.45 -7.96 9.65
C ALA A 56 -6.92 -8.51 8.27
N THR A 57 -7.27 -7.64 7.32
CA THR A 57 -7.86 -8.02 6.02
C THR A 57 -6.91 -7.91 4.84
N TYR A 58 -5.61 -7.60 5.01
CA TYR A 58 -4.70 -7.34 3.87
C TYR A 58 -4.53 -8.52 2.89
N ARG A 59 -4.77 -9.75 3.34
CA ARG A 59 -4.29 -10.97 2.68
C ARG A 59 -4.89 -11.18 1.29
N TRP A 60 -6.18 -10.90 1.10
CA TRP A 60 -6.85 -11.00 -0.20
C TRP A 60 -6.29 -9.96 -1.19
N LEU A 61 -6.04 -8.74 -0.73
CA LEU A 61 -5.53 -7.67 -1.57
C LEU A 61 -4.07 -7.94 -1.94
N TYR A 62 -3.27 -8.42 -0.99
CA TYR A 62 -1.91 -8.87 -1.28
C TYR A 62 -1.88 -9.94 -2.38
N GLN A 63 -2.76 -10.95 -2.30
CA GLN A 63 -2.86 -11.99 -3.32
C GLN A 63 -3.25 -11.41 -4.69
N LEU A 64 -4.30 -10.57 -4.75
CA LEU A 64 -4.74 -9.91 -5.97
C LEU A 64 -3.61 -9.10 -6.65
N LEU A 65 -2.79 -8.41 -5.86
CA LEU A 65 -1.80 -7.48 -6.39
C LEU A 65 -0.42 -8.10 -6.64
N SER A 66 -0.13 -9.28 -6.08
CA SER A 66 1.20 -9.91 -6.18
C SER A 66 1.56 -10.37 -7.60
N GLU A 67 0.55 -10.58 -8.46
CA GLU A 67 0.75 -10.91 -9.87
C GLU A 67 1.05 -9.65 -10.72
N GLU A 68 0.73 -8.46 -10.20
CA GLU A 68 0.75 -7.20 -10.94
C GLU A 68 2.02 -6.37 -10.67
N GLY A 69 2.65 -6.56 -9.51
CA GLY A 69 3.82 -5.79 -9.10
C GLY A 69 4.42 -6.22 -7.76
N THR A 70 5.42 -5.49 -7.28
CA THR A 70 6.05 -5.78 -5.98
C THR A 70 5.19 -5.23 -4.85
N ILE A 71 4.70 -6.11 -3.97
CA ILE A 71 3.82 -5.74 -2.85
C ILE A 71 4.57 -5.89 -1.53
N LEU A 72 4.56 -4.82 -0.74
CA LEU A 72 5.17 -4.75 0.58
C LEU A 72 4.07 -4.55 1.62
N LEU A 73 4.33 -5.03 2.83
CA LEU A 73 3.44 -4.82 3.96
C LEU A 73 4.12 -3.92 4.98
N ALA A 74 3.43 -2.88 5.43
CA ALA A 74 3.91 -2.01 6.50
C ALA A 74 3.38 -2.46 7.85
N HIS A 75 4.26 -2.50 8.85
CA HIS A 75 3.91 -2.86 10.22
C HIS A 75 3.10 -1.73 10.88
N PRO A 76 1.80 -1.93 11.17
CA PRO A 76 0.89 -0.84 11.55
C PRO A 76 1.34 -0.10 12.81
N ALA A 77 1.75 -0.83 13.86
CA ALA A 77 2.21 -0.19 15.10
C ALA A 77 3.49 0.65 14.90
N LYS A 78 4.50 0.11 14.20
CA LYS A 78 5.75 0.84 13.91
C LYS A 78 5.51 2.03 12.99
N LEU A 79 4.64 1.86 11.98
CA LEU A 79 4.24 2.92 11.07
C LEU A 79 3.56 4.08 11.82
N ARG A 80 2.60 3.77 12.71
CA ARG A 80 1.94 4.78 13.57
C ARG A 80 2.93 5.51 14.47
N LEU A 81 3.82 4.78 15.15
CA LEU A 81 4.85 5.39 16.00
C LEU A 81 5.78 6.32 15.21
N MET A 82 6.16 5.93 13.99
CA MET A 82 6.98 6.76 13.11
C MET A 82 6.24 8.03 12.66
N ILE A 83 4.95 7.93 12.38
CA ILE A 83 4.13 9.04 11.89
C ILE A 83 3.75 10.00 13.01
N GLN A 84 3.38 9.51 14.20
CA GLN A 84 3.10 10.33 15.37
C GLN A 84 4.30 11.21 15.77
N ARG A 85 5.53 10.74 15.55
CA ARG A 85 6.75 11.54 15.72
C ARG A 85 6.88 12.67 14.69
N ARG A 86 6.20 12.58 13.55
CA ARG A 86 6.26 13.54 12.44
C ARG A 86 5.02 14.44 12.33
N ALA A 87 3.84 14.00 12.79
CA ALA A 87 2.57 14.71 12.66
C ALA A 87 1.60 14.42 13.83
N LYS A 88 0.65 15.33 14.09
CA LYS A 88 -0.35 15.25 15.17
C LYS A 88 -1.67 14.54 14.79
N THR A 89 -1.79 13.96 13.60
CA THR A 89 -3.07 13.43 13.10
C THR A 89 -3.08 11.89 13.07
N ASP A 90 -4.17 11.30 13.58
CA ASP A 90 -4.36 9.85 13.69
C ASP A 90 -4.65 9.13 12.36
N ARG A 91 -4.90 9.87 11.27
CA ARG A 91 -5.19 9.30 9.96
C ARG A 91 -3.93 9.21 9.11
N LEU A 92 -3.64 8.00 8.63
CA LEU A 92 -2.63 7.77 7.61
C LEU A 92 -3.12 8.33 6.27
N ASP A 93 -2.32 9.17 5.61
CA ASP A 93 -2.58 9.52 4.22
C ASP A 93 -1.89 8.49 3.31
N CYS A 94 -2.62 7.90 2.38
CA CYS A 94 -2.04 7.01 1.37
C CYS A 94 -0.89 7.69 0.60
N GLN A 95 -0.93 9.02 0.43
CA GLN A 95 0.14 9.78 -0.23
C GLN A 95 1.42 9.81 0.61
N LEU A 96 1.29 9.90 1.93
CA LEU A 96 2.41 9.78 2.85
C LEU A 96 3.04 8.39 2.76
N LEU A 97 2.20 7.35 2.69
CA LEU A 97 2.66 5.98 2.56
C LEU A 97 3.41 5.73 1.23
N ALA A 98 2.90 6.27 0.13
CA ALA A 98 3.56 6.24 -1.18
C ALA A 98 4.94 6.93 -1.14
N ASN A 99 5.03 8.09 -0.48
CA ASN A 99 6.29 8.82 -0.31
C ASN A 99 7.29 8.09 0.58
N LEU A 100 6.85 7.49 1.70
CA LEU A 100 7.72 6.68 2.55
C LEU A 100 8.28 5.47 1.79
N LEU A 101 7.48 4.86 0.92
CA LEU A 101 7.94 3.80 0.04
C LEU A 101 8.98 4.30 -0.96
N ARG A 102 8.74 5.46 -1.61
CA ARG A 102 9.68 6.09 -2.55
C ARG A 102 11.08 6.31 -1.96
N ILE A 103 11.14 6.69 -0.68
CA ILE A 103 12.41 6.93 0.03
C ILE A 103 12.89 5.74 0.87
N ASN A 104 12.30 4.55 0.69
CA ASN A 104 12.62 3.31 1.41
C ASN A 104 12.57 3.43 2.96
N GLN A 105 11.62 4.19 3.50
CA GLN A 105 11.40 4.37 4.94
C GLN A 105 10.18 3.60 5.48
N ILE A 106 9.72 2.57 4.78
CA ILE A 106 8.62 1.72 5.26
C ILE A 106 9.11 0.78 6.36
N PRO A 107 8.49 0.77 7.56
CA PRO A 107 8.75 -0.26 8.54
C PRO A 107 8.07 -1.56 8.10
N LEU A 108 8.80 -2.44 7.41
CA LEU A 108 8.24 -3.66 6.84
C LEU A 108 7.69 -4.61 7.92
N SER A 109 6.54 -5.22 7.63
CA SER A 109 5.99 -6.36 8.37
C SER A 109 6.71 -7.63 7.98
N TYR A 110 7.02 -8.47 8.96
CA TYR A 110 7.45 -9.84 8.70
C TYR A 110 6.24 -10.65 8.22
N ILE A 111 6.36 -11.28 7.04
CA ILE A 111 5.42 -12.30 6.58
C ILE A 111 6.06 -13.65 6.93
N PRO A 112 5.49 -14.44 7.87
CA PRO A 112 5.94 -15.81 8.07
C PRO A 112 5.80 -16.56 6.74
N GLN A 113 6.88 -17.16 6.27
CA GLN A 113 6.80 -18.05 5.11
C GLN A 113 5.86 -19.20 5.50
N THR A 114 4.71 -19.30 4.84
CA THR A 114 3.91 -20.51 4.91
C THR A 114 4.74 -21.59 4.25
N ILE A 115 5.30 -22.50 5.04
CA ILE A 115 5.86 -23.75 4.53
C ILE A 115 4.66 -24.49 3.92
N ILE A 116 4.59 -24.52 2.60
CA ILE A 116 3.70 -25.43 1.89
C ILE A 116 4.40 -26.79 2.00
N SER A 117 3.98 -27.60 2.97
CA SER A 117 4.29 -29.03 2.97
C SER A 117 3.58 -29.66 1.78
N ASN A 118 4.37 -30.13 0.80
CA ASN A 118 3.94 -30.99 -0.31
C ASN A 118 3.22 -32.24 0.18
#